data_AF-A0A7C6F0N1-F1
#
_entry.id   AF-A0A7C6F0N1-F1
#
_cell.length_a   1.000
_cell.length_b   1.000
_cell.length_c   1.000
_cell.angle_alpha   90.00
_cell.angle_beta   90.00
_cell.angle_gamma   90.00
#
_symmetry.space_group_name_H-M   'P 1'
#
loop_
_entity.id
_entity.type
_entity.pdbx_description
1 polymer ?
#
loop_
_entity_poly.entity_id
_entity_poly.type
_entity_poly.pdbx_seq_one_letter_code
_entity_poly.pdbx_strand_id
1 'polypeptide(L)'
;MLTELATVLPYFVVGAAAGFFAGLLGIGGGGVMVPVLTALFVSRGLPFEYTVHLALGTSMAVIVLTSVSSLLVHHRHSAVLWPVVHAITPGILFGTFGAAFVSAYMSFQFLAIFFSCFMGVIAIVMLLNVKPRPSRQLPGVVGLSVTGVAIG
;
A
#
# COMPACT_ATOMS: atom_id res chain seq x y z
N MET A 1 -11.12 32.24 -0.68
CA MET A 1 -11.90 31.35 0.22
C MET A 1 -12.63 30.26 -0.55
N LEU A 2 -13.47 30.57 -1.57
CA LEU A 2 -14.11 29.55 -2.41
C LEU A 2 -13.12 28.72 -3.24
N THR A 3 -12.03 29.33 -3.71
CA THR A 3 -10.93 28.66 -4.41
C THR A 3 -10.25 27.62 -3.53
N GLU A 4 -9.88 27.98 -2.29
CA GLU A 4 -9.26 27.08 -1.31
C GLU A 4 -10.11 25.83 -1.02
N LEU A 5 -11.43 26.01 -0.87
CA LEU A 5 -12.33 24.90 -0.60
C LEU A 5 -12.41 23.94 -1.81
N ALA A 6 -12.43 24.46 -3.03
CA ALA A 6 -12.39 23.66 -4.25
C ALA A 6 -11.06 22.90 -4.42
N THR A 7 -9.96 23.45 -3.89
CA THR A 7 -8.64 22.78 -3.92
C THR A 7 -8.62 21.55 -3.00
N VAL A 8 -9.22 21.67 -1.81
CA VAL A 8 -9.14 20.70 -0.71
C VAL A 8 -10.19 19.59 -0.82
N LEU A 9 -11.39 19.90 -1.33
CA LEU A 9 -12.51 18.97 -1.42
C LEU A 9 -12.19 17.63 -2.12
N PRO A 10 -11.45 17.60 -3.25
CA PRO A 10 -11.08 16.35 -3.90
C PRO A 10 -10.25 15.41 -3.04
N TYR A 11 -9.36 15.94 -2.18
CA TYR A 11 -8.56 15.11 -1.28
C TYR A 11 -9.41 14.44 -0.21
N PHE A 12 -10.43 15.12 0.31
CA PHE A 12 -11.40 14.52 1.22
C PHE A 12 -12.20 13.41 0.55
N VAL A 13 -12.67 13.64 -0.69
CA VAL A 13 -13.43 12.63 -1.45
C VAL A 13 -12.57 11.40 -1.72
N VAL A 14 -11.35 11.61 -2.20
CA VAL A 14 -10.38 10.53 -2.47
C VAL A 14 -10.05 9.77 -1.19
N GLY A 15 -9.75 10.49 -0.09
CA GLY A 15 -9.45 9.88 1.19
C GLY A 15 -10.63 9.08 1.76
N ALA A 16 -11.86 9.59 1.68
CA ALA A 16 -13.06 8.90 2.13
C ALA A 16 -13.36 7.65 1.30
N ALA A 17 -13.32 7.76 -0.04
CA ALA A 17 -13.53 6.63 -0.94
C ALA A 17 -12.46 5.55 -0.73
N ALA A 18 -11.18 5.95 -0.67
CA ALA A 18 -10.09 5.01 -0.44
C ALA A 18 -10.16 4.35 0.93
N GLY A 19 -10.49 5.10 1.99
CA GLY A 19 -10.70 4.54 3.33
C GLY A 19 -11.86 3.54 3.37
N PHE A 20 -12.96 3.84 2.67
CA PHE A 20 -14.09 2.94 2.55
C PHE A 20 -13.73 1.63 1.83
N PHE A 21 -13.09 1.71 0.66
CA PHE A 21 -12.65 0.51 -0.07
C PHE A 21 -11.56 -0.26 0.67
N ALA A 22 -10.62 0.43 1.33
CA ALA A 22 -9.60 -0.19 2.16
C ALA A 22 -10.22 -0.97 3.33
N GLY A 23 -11.24 -0.40 3.99
CA GLY A 23 -11.96 -1.06 5.07
C GLY A 23 -12.80 -2.25 4.60
N LEU A 24 -13.45 -2.15 3.44
CA LEU A 24 -14.28 -3.22 2.87
C LEU A 24 -13.44 -4.41 2.38
N LEU A 25 -12.34 -4.12 1.67
CA LEU A 25 -11.49 -5.13 1.03
C LEU A 25 -10.40 -5.65 1.98
N GLY A 26 -10.07 -4.90 3.04
CA GLY A 26 -9.01 -5.26 3.99
C GLY A 26 -7.58 -5.22 3.41
N ILE A 27 -7.40 -4.71 2.19
CA ILE A 27 -6.11 -4.76 1.46
C ILE A 27 -5.16 -3.58 1.74
N GLY A 28 -5.57 -2.59 2.53
CA GLY A 28 -4.82 -1.34 2.74
C GLY A 28 -4.79 -0.51 1.45
N GLY A 29 -5.52 0.60 1.39
CA GLY A 29 -5.94 1.28 0.15
C GLY A 29 -4.84 1.83 -0.78
N GLY A 30 -3.56 1.51 -0.56
CA GLY A 30 -2.40 1.99 -1.31
C GLY A 30 -2.47 1.73 -2.81
N GLY A 31 -2.81 0.49 -3.22
CA GLY A 31 -2.87 0.13 -4.63
C GLY A 31 -3.86 0.95 -5.46
N VAL A 32 -4.94 1.42 -4.83
CA VAL A 32 -5.93 2.32 -5.45
C VAL A 32 -5.55 3.79 -5.26
N MET A 33 -4.98 4.15 -4.11
CA MET A 33 -4.62 5.53 -3.77
C MET A 33 -3.54 6.12 -4.67
N VAL A 34 -2.49 5.35 -4.97
CA VAL A 34 -1.36 5.86 -5.76
C VAL A 34 -1.79 6.32 -7.16
N PRO A 35 -2.50 5.52 -8.00
CA PRO A 35 -2.93 5.98 -9.32
C PRO A 35 -3.91 7.15 -9.25
N VAL A 36 -4.82 7.17 -8.26
CA VAL A 36 -5.79 8.26 -8.08
C VAL A 36 -5.09 9.56 -7.69
N LEU A 37 -4.17 9.52 -6.73
CA LEU A 37 -3.36 10.68 -6.32
C LEU A 37 -2.45 11.16 -7.46
N THR A 38 -1.85 10.24 -8.20
CA THR A 38 -1.02 10.57 -9.37
C THR A 38 -1.84 11.32 -10.42
N ALA A 39 -3.03 10.82 -10.77
CA ALA A 39 -3.94 11.49 -11.72
C ALA A 39 -4.36 12.88 -11.21
N LEU A 40 -4.65 13.00 -9.92
CA LEU A 40 -5.01 14.27 -9.30
C LEU A 40 -3.85 15.27 -9.33
N PHE A 41 -2.64 14.87 -8.98
CA PHE A 41 -1.46 15.75 -9.01
C PHE A 41 -1.10 16.19 -10.44
N VAL A 42 -1.18 15.29 -11.43
CA VAL A 42 -1.00 15.65 -12.84
C VAL A 42 -2.05 16.65 -13.30
N SER A 43 -3.32 16.45 -12.92
CA SER A 43 -4.42 17.38 -13.26
C SER A 43 -4.24 18.80 -12.70
N ARG A 44 -3.43 18.92 -11.63
CA ARG A 44 -3.09 20.20 -10.98
C ARG A 44 -1.78 20.81 -11.49
N GLY A 45 -1.15 20.21 -12.49
CA GLY A 45 0.06 20.73 -13.11
C GLY A 45 1.34 20.50 -12.29
N LEU A 46 1.36 19.53 -11.36
CA LEU A 46 2.61 19.18 -10.67
C LEU A 46 3.63 18.61 -11.68
N PRO A 47 4.91 18.99 -11.58
CA PRO A 47 5.96 18.39 -12.39
C PRO A 47 6.01 16.89 -12.16
N PHE A 48 6.08 16.12 -13.25
CA PHE A 48 6.03 14.65 -13.20
C PHE A 48 7.05 14.06 -12.22
N GLU A 49 8.25 14.63 -12.14
CA GLU A 49 9.34 14.20 -11.25
C GLU A 49 8.93 14.03 -9.77
N TYR A 50 8.04 14.89 -9.27
CA TYR A 50 7.60 14.86 -7.88
C TYR A 50 6.28 14.09 -7.69
N THR A 51 5.48 13.97 -8.75
CA THR A 51 4.11 13.44 -8.71
C THR A 51 4.06 12.02 -8.13
N VAL A 52 4.87 11.09 -8.67
CA VAL A 52 4.82 9.68 -8.24
C VAL A 52 5.39 9.52 -6.83
N HIS A 53 6.46 10.22 -6.49
CA HIS A 53 7.05 10.15 -5.14
C HIS A 53 6.10 10.70 -4.08
N LEU A 54 5.44 11.82 -4.37
CA LEU A 54 4.44 12.42 -3.49
C LEU A 54 3.20 11.55 -3.36
N ALA A 55 2.71 10.95 -4.47
CA ALA A 55 1.58 10.04 -4.45
C ALA A 55 1.88 8.78 -3.64
N LEU A 56 3.05 8.17 -3.85
CA LEU A 56 3.51 7.01 -3.08
C LEU A 56 3.62 7.35 -1.59
N GLY A 57 4.35 8.40 -1.23
CA GLY A 57 4.52 8.80 0.18
C GLY A 57 3.21 9.14 0.88
N THR A 58 2.33 9.89 0.21
CA THR A 58 1.00 10.23 0.75
C THR A 58 0.15 8.97 0.94
N SER A 59 0.18 8.04 -0.03
CA SER A 59 -0.55 6.78 0.10
C SER A 59 -0.03 5.92 1.26
N MET A 60 1.29 5.88 1.48
CA MET A 60 1.89 5.14 2.59
C MET A 60 1.44 5.71 3.95
N ALA A 61 1.39 7.04 4.08
CA ALA A 61 0.87 7.68 5.28
C ALA A 61 -0.59 7.27 5.57
N VAL A 62 -1.43 7.22 4.53
CA VAL A 62 -2.82 6.75 4.65
C VAL A 62 -2.89 5.26 5.00
N ILE A 63 -2.04 4.42 4.38
CA ILE A 63 -1.97 2.98 4.67
C ILE A 63 -1.66 2.76 6.15
N VAL A 64 -0.67 3.46 6.72
CA VAL A 64 -0.35 3.33 8.16
C VAL A 64 -1.59 3.59 9.03
N LEU A 65 -2.33 4.67 8.78
CA LEU A 65 -3.53 4.99 9.56
C LEU A 65 -4.64 3.94 9.38
N THR A 66 -4.88 3.50 8.14
CA THR A 66 -5.90 2.48 7.85
C THR A 66 -5.53 1.11 8.44
N SER A 67 -4.25 0.71 8.35
CA SER A 67 -3.74 -0.54 8.92
C SER A 67 -3.81 -0.55 10.45
N VAL A 68 -3.51 0.56 11.12
CA VAL A 68 -3.69 0.67 12.58
C VAL A 68 -5.16 0.52 12.96
N SER A 69 -6.06 1.22 12.26
CA SER A 69 -7.51 1.10 12.48
C SER A 69 -7.99 -0.35 12.29
N SER A 70 -7.59 -1.00 11.20
CA SER A 70 -7.93 -2.40 10.93
C SER A 70 -7.36 -3.35 11.99
N LEU A 71 -6.10 -3.19 12.39
CA LEU A 71 -5.46 -4.02 13.42
C LEU A 71 -6.24 -3.92 14.74
N LEU A 72 -6.59 -2.71 15.17
CA LEU A 72 -7.33 -2.49 16.41
C LEU A 72 -8.66 -3.24 16.42
N VAL A 73 -9.43 -3.19 15.33
CA VAL A 73 -10.71 -3.92 15.24
C VAL A 73 -10.50 -5.44 15.26
N HIS A 74 -9.53 -5.97 14.50
CA HIS A 74 -9.24 -7.40 14.48
C HIS A 74 -8.71 -7.90 15.84
N HIS A 75 -7.92 -7.09 16.52
CA HIS A 75 -7.42 -7.39 17.85
C HIS A 75 -8.57 -7.47 18.87
N ARG A 76 -9.52 -6.53 18.82
CA ARG A 76 -10.74 -6.56 19.66
C ARG A 76 -11.59 -7.82 19.43
N HIS A 77 -11.54 -8.39 18.23
CA HIS A 77 -12.23 -9.63 17.89
C HIS A 77 -11.39 -10.90 18.16
N SER A 78 -10.23 -10.79 18.82
CA SER A 78 -9.29 -11.90 19.05
C SER A 78 -8.86 -12.64 17.78
N ALA A 79 -8.90 -11.97 16.63
CA ALA A 79 -8.59 -12.54 15.32
C ALA A 79 -7.12 -12.37 14.92
N VAL A 80 -6.25 -11.92 15.83
CA VAL A 80 -4.83 -11.64 15.57
C VAL A 80 -3.96 -12.78 16.11
N LEU A 81 -3.26 -13.46 15.22
CA LEU A 81 -2.27 -14.49 15.56
C LEU A 81 -0.92 -13.83 15.90
N TRP A 82 -0.77 -13.38 17.15
CA TRP A 82 0.46 -12.74 17.63
C TRP A 82 1.76 -13.51 17.36
N PRO A 83 1.83 -14.86 17.48
CA PRO A 83 3.06 -15.58 17.13
C PRO A 83 3.50 -15.36 15.68
N VAL A 84 2.55 -15.26 14.76
CA VAL A 84 2.82 -14.99 13.34
C VAL A 84 3.31 -13.56 13.15
N VAL A 85 2.66 -12.59 13.81
CA VAL A 85 3.07 -11.18 13.77
C VAL A 85 4.52 -11.03 14.21
N HIS A 86 4.91 -11.59 15.36
CA HIS A 86 6.29 -11.50 15.85
C HIS A 86 7.31 -12.19 14.93
N ALA A 87 6.93 -13.29 14.27
CA ALA A 87 7.82 -14.01 13.35
C ALA A 87 8.02 -13.29 12.00
N ILE A 88 6.97 -12.68 11.45
CA ILE A 88 7.02 -12.03 10.13
C ILE A 88 7.53 -10.58 10.20
N THR A 89 7.22 -9.84 11.28
CA THR A 89 7.58 -8.43 11.46
C THR A 89 9.06 -8.12 11.24
N PRO A 90 10.04 -8.85 11.83
CA PRO A 90 11.44 -8.53 11.60
C PRO A 90 11.83 -8.66 10.12
N GLY A 91 11.30 -9.67 9.43
CA GLY A 91 11.51 -9.83 7.98
C GLY A 91 10.97 -8.65 7.19
N ILE A 92 9.74 -8.21 7.48
CA ILE A 92 9.12 -7.05 6.84
C ILE A 92 9.97 -5.79 7.08
N LEU A 93 10.42 -5.56 8.31
CA LEU A 93 11.26 -4.39 8.61
C LEU A 93 12.55 -4.42 7.78
N PHE A 94 13.26 -5.54 7.73
CA PHE A 94 14.49 -5.66 6.94
C PHE A 94 14.24 -5.47 5.44
N GLY A 95 13.19 -6.09 4.90
CA GLY A 95 12.78 -5.93 3.51
C GLY A 95 12.48 -4.46 3.20
N THR A 96 11.62 -3.82 3.99
CA THR A 96 11.16 -2.44 3.75
C THR A 96 12.27 -1.42 3.92
N PHE A 97 13.15 -1.56 4.92
CA PHE A 97 14.31 -0.68 5.03
C PHE A 97 15.27 -0.87 3.86
N GLY A 98 15.50 -2.12 3.41
CA GLY A 98 16.31 -2.40 2.23
C GLY A 98 15.71 -1.79 0.96
N ALA A 99 14.41 -2.00 0.72
CA ALA A 99 13.70 -1.47 -0.43
C ALA A 99 13.64 0.07 -0.41
N ALA A 100 13.41 0.68 0.75
CA ALA A 100 13.43 2.15 0.91
C ALA A 100 14.81 2.73 0.61
N PHE A 101 15.88 2.09 1.09
CA PHE A 101 17.25 2.52 0.81
C PHE A 101 17.57 2.42 -0.67
N VAL A 102 17.25 1.29 -1.32
CA VAL A 102 17.45 1.11 -2.77
C VAL A 102 16.62 2.11 -3.58
N SER A 103 15.36 2.33 -3.21
CA SER A 103 14.44 3.26 -3.87
C SER A 103 14.97 4.70 -3.86
N ALA A 104 15.65 5.11 -2.80
CA ALA A 104 16.23 6.45 -2.68
C ALA A 104 17.32 6.76 -3.74
N TYR A 105 17.96 5.73 -4.30
CA TYR A 105 18.97 5.88 -5.35
C TYR A 105 18.41 5.66 -6.76
N MET A 106 17.12 5.35 -6.88
CA MET A 106 16.51 4.96 -8.15
C MET A 106 15.92 6.17 -8.89
N SER A 107 16.00 6.16 -10.21
CA SER A 107 15.43 7.25 -11.01
C SER A 107 13.90 7.25 -10.94
N PHE A 108 13.31 8.44 -11.03
CA PHE A 108 11.86 8.63 -11.08
C PHE A 108 11.19 7.75 -12.15
N GLN A 109 11.77 7.70 -13.35
CA GLN A 109 11.25 6.91 -14.47
C GLN A 109 11.21 5.41 -14.13
N PHE A 110 12.25 4.90 -13.47
CA PHE A 110 12.27 3.50 -13.05
C PHE A 110 11.15 3.20 -12.05
N LEU A 111 10.99 4.05 -11.03
CA LEU A 111 9.96 3.85 -10.00
C LEU A 111 8.54 3.90 -10.60
N ALA A 112 8.31 4.83 -11.54
CA ALA A 112 7.04 4.93 -12.25
C ALA A 112 6.75 3.68 -13.10
N ILE A 113 7.70 3.24 -13.92
CA ILE A 113 7.54 2.05 -14.76
C ILE A 113 7.34 0.80 -13.91
N PHE A 114 8.17 0.61 -12.89
CA PHE A 114 8.07 -0.52 -11.96
C PHE A 114 6.69 -0.57 -11.30
N PHE A 115 6.24 0.55 -10.74
CA PHE A 115 4.94 0.62 -10.08
C PHE A 115 3.78 0.40 -11.05
N SER A 116 3.84 0.98 -12.25
CA SER A 116 2.83 0.77 -13.30
C SER A 116 2.75 -0.69 -13.75
N CYS A 117 3.89 -1.35 -13.97
CA CYS A 117 3.94 -2.78 -14.31
C CYS A 117 3.40 -3.64 -13.18
N PHE A 118 3.84 -3.36 -11.93
CA PHE A 118 3.37 -4.07 -10.74
C PHE A 118 1.85 -3.97 -10.59
N MET A 119 1.28 -2.76 -10.69
CA MET A 119 -0.16 -2.58 -10.62
C MET A 119 -0.90 -3.22 -11.79
N GLY A 120 -0.33 -3.20 -12.99
CA GLY A 120 -0.87 -3.94 -14.14
C GLY A 120 -0.98 -5.44 -13.86
N VAL A 121 0.05 -6.04 -13.27
CA VAL A 121 0.04 -7.46 -12.88
C VAL A 121 -1.04 -7.73 -11.83
N ILE A 122 -1.14 -6.91 -10.77
CA ILE A 122 -2.17 -7.07 -9.74
C ILE A 122 -3.58 -6.97 -10.33
N ALA A 123 -3.82 -6.00 -11.22
CA ALA A 123 -5.11 -5.85 -11.89
C ALA A 123 -5.46 -7.09 -12.73
N ILE A 124 -4.50 -7.65 -13.47
CA ILE A 124 -4.68 -8.88 -14.26
C ILE A 124 -4.96 -10.07 -13.35
N VAL A 125 -4.20 -10.25 -12.26
CA VAL A 125 -4.39 -11.34 -11.30
C VAL A 125 -5.79 -11.31 -10.68
N MET A 126 -6.28 -10.11 -10.35
CA MET A 126 -7.65 -9.91 -9.86
C MET A 126 -8.70 -10.23 -10.94
N LEU A 127 -8.49 -9.78 -12.17
CA LEU A 127 -9.40 -10.02 -13.29
C LEU A 127 -9.51 -11.52 -13.64
N LEU A 128 -8.40 -12.24 -13.57
CA LEU A 128 -8.33 -13.68 -13.78
C LEU A 128 -8.72 -14.51 -12.55
N ASN A 129 -9.00 -13.85 -11.41
CA ASN A 129 -9.42 -14.46 -10.14
C ASN A 129 -8.52 -15.64 -9.72
N VAL A 130 -7.20 -15.48 -9.87
CA VAL A 130 -6.23 -16.53 -9.55
C VAL A 130 -6.19 -16.72 -8.05
N LYS A 131 -6.81 -17.80 -7.54
CA LYS A 131 -6.82 -18.13 -6.11
C LYS A 131 -5.73 -19.17 -5.79
N PRO A 132 -4.76 -18.85 -4.92
CA PRO A 132 -3.83 -19.84 -4.41
C PRO A 132 -4.57 -20.97 -3.69
N ARG A 133 -4.06 -22.20 -3.79
CA ARG A 133 -4.64 -23.33 -3.06
C ARG A 133 -4.48 -23.08 -1.55
N PRO A 134 -5.55 -23.19 -0.74
CA PRO A 134 -5.45 -22.95 0.69
C PRO A 134 -4.56 -24.03 1.34
N SER A 135 -3.32 -23.66 1.68
CA SER A 135 -2.46 -24.49 2.54
C SER A 135 -2.76 -24.16 4.00
N ARG A 136 -3.25 -25.14 4.76
CA ARG A 136 -3.59 -24.95 6.18
C ARG A 136 -2.38 -24.91 7.12
N GLN A 137 -1.17 -25.12 6.58
CA GLN A 137 0.07 -25.14 7.35
C GLN A 137 0.85 -23.84 7.12
N LEU A 138 1.17 -23.15 8.21
CA LEU A 138 2.08 -22.01 8.16
C LEU A 138 3.51 -22.54 7.95
N PRO A 139 4.30 -21.96 7.03
CA PRO A 139 5.72 -22.23 7.00
C PRO A 139 6.28 -21.77 8.36
N GLY A 140 7.14 -22.55 9.01
CA GLY A 140 7.62 -22.23 10.37
C GLY A 140 8.28 -20.84 10.48
N VAL A 141 8.77 -20.46 11.66
CA VAL A 141 9.30 -19.10 11.93
C VAL A 141 10.26 -18.58 10.85
N VAL A 142 11.18 -19.42 10.37
CA VAL A 142 12.12 -19.07 9.28
C VAL A 142 11.40 -18.74 7.97
N GLY A 143 10.42 -19.55 7.59
CA GLY A 143 9.66 -19.32 6.36
C GLY A 143 8.78 -18.07 6.46
N LEU A 144 8.24 -17.77 7.64
CA LEU A 144 7.54 -16.50 7.89
C LEU A 144 8.49 -15.31 7.77
N SER A 145 9.68 -15.35 8.36
CA SER A 145 10.63 -14.25 8.26
C SER A 145 11.14 -14.04 6.82
N VAL A 146 11.44 -15.11 6.07
CA VAL A 146 11.84 -15.02 4.65
C VAL A 146 10.72 -14.42 3.80
N THR A 147 9.48 -14.88 4.02
CA THR A 147 8.31 -14.29 3.34
C THR A 147 8.14 -12.82 3.72
N GLY A 148 8.40 -12.47 4.98
CA GLY A 148 8.43 -11.10 5.46
C GLY A 148 9.44 -10.23 4.70
N VAL A 149 10.67 -10.70 4.50
CA VAL A 149 11.71 -9.98 3.72
C VAL A 149 11.31 -9.81 2.26
N ALA A 150 10.65 -10.80 1.67
CA ALA A 150 10.22 -10.71 0.28
C ALA A 150 9.03 -9.76 0.06
N ILE A 151 8.16 -9.62 1.07
CA ILE A 151 7.00 -8.71 1.05
C ILE A 151 7.40 -7.29 1.42
N GLY A 152 8.26 -7.15 2.43
CA GLY A 152 8.73 -5.87 2.95
C GLY A 152 9.59 -5.15 1.95
#